data_AF-A0A1X9HCG9-F1
#
_entry.id   AF-A0A1X9HCG9-F1
#
_cell.length_a   1.000
_cell.length_b   1.000
_cell.length_c   1.000
_cell.angle_alpha   90.00
_cell.angle_beta   90.00
_cell.angle_gamma   90.00
#
_symmetry.space_group_name_H-M   'P 1'
#
loop_
_entity.id
_entity.type
_entity.pdbx_description
1 polymer ?
#
loop_
_entity_poly.entity_id
_entity_poly.type
_entity_poly.pdbx_seq_one_letter_code
_entity_poly.pdbx_strand_id
1 'polypeptide(L)'
;RTQTLLCDMLLRDSPTGIVTQSPSIIDLVKCDGAALFYQGKYYPLGITPTESQIKDIMEWLLAFHGDSTGLSTDSLADAGYPGATSLGDAVCGMAVAYITLRDFMFWFRSHSAKEIKWGGA
;
A
#
# COMPACT_ATOMS: atom_id res chain seq x y z
N ARG A 1 0.21 -16.77 13.97
CA ARG A 1 -1.06 -16.19 14.52
C ARG A 1 -1.67 -15.12 13.61
N THR A 2 -0.92 -14.51 12.68
CA THR A 2 -1.41 -13.55 11.67
C THR A 2 -2.14 -14.19 10.47
N GLN A 3 -1.82 -15.44 10.11
CA GLN A 3 -2.45 -16.14 8.97
C GLN A 3 -3.97 -16.36 9.14
N THR A 4 -4.43 -16.74 10.34
CA THR A 4 -5.87 -16.96 10.59
C THR A 4 -6.68 -15.67 10.48
N LEU A 5 -6.10 -14.54 10.90
CA LEU A 5 -6.73 -13.22 10.82
C LEU A 5 -6.90 -12.73 9.38
N LEU A 6 -5.91 -12.98 8.50
CA LEU A 6 -6.00 -12.65 7.07
C LEU A 6 -7.09 -13.46 6.37
N CYS A 7 -7.19 -14.76 6.66
CA CYS A 7 -8.26 -15.60 6.12
C CYS A 7 -9.65 -15.12 6.56
N ASP A 8 -9.82 -14.77 7.85
CA ASP A 8 -11.09 -14.25 8.38
C ASP A 8 -11.47 -12.87 7.81
N MET A 9 -10.49 -12.03 7.45
CA MET A 9 -10.74 -10.75 6.79
C MET A 9 -11.17 -10.93 5.33
N LEU A 10 -10.56 -11.86 4.61
CA LEU A 10 -10.90 -12.17 3.21
C LEU A 10 -12.28 -12.85 3.07
N LEU A 11 -12.72 -13.58 4.09
CA LEU A 11 -14.03 -14.24 4.13
C LEU A 11 -15.21 -13.32 4.50
N ARG A 12 -14.97 -12.03 4.77
CA ARG A 12 -16.05 -11.08 5.12
C ARG A 12 -16.71 -10.51 3.86
N ASP A 13 -18.02 -10.69 3.76
CA ASP A 13 -18.92 -10.27 2.66
C ASP A 13 -18.96 -8.75 2.34
N SER A 14 -18.17 -7.89 3.00
CA SER A 14 -18.07 -6.48 2.61
C SER A 14 -16.65 -5.92 2.67
N PRO A 15 -16.18 -5.22 1.62
CA PRO A 15 -14.86 -4.57 1.57
C PRO A 15 -14.69 -3.49 2.65
N THR A 16 -15.80 -2.86 3.04
CA THR A 16 -15.86 -1.88 4.13
C THR A 16 -15.54 -2.49 5.50
N GLY A 17 -15.85 -3.77 5.72
CA GLY A 17 -15.61 -4.45 7.00
C GLY A 17 -14.13 -4.77 7.26
N ILE A 18 -13.32 -4.81 6.19
CA ILE A 18 -11.88 -5.05 6.25
C ILE A 18 -11.13 -3.78 6.71
N VAL A 19 -11.65 -2.61 6.37
CA VAL A 19 -11.04 -1.31 6.70
C VAL A 19 -11.49 -0.81 8.07
N THR A 20 -12.74 -1.09 8.47
CA THR A 20 -13.40 -0.40 9.60
C THR A 20 -13.49 -1.18 10.92
N GLN A 21 -13.24 -2.49 10.93
CA GLN A 21 -13.38 -3.31 12.15
C GLN A 21 -12.02 -3.75 12.70
N SER A 22 -11.84 -3.65 14.03
CA SER A 22 -10.62 -4.10 14.69
C SER A 22 -10.52 -5.63 14.80
N PRO A 23 -9.34 -6.22 14.54
CA PRO A 23 -8.13 -5.55 14.06
C PRO A 23 -8.30 -5.11 12.60
N SER A 24 -8.01 -3.84 12.29
CA SER A 24 -8.06 -3.33 10.92
C SER A 24 -6.78 -3.76 10.20
N ILE A 25 -6.78 -3.69 8.88
CA ILE A 25 -5.60 -3.95 8.06
C ILE A 25 -4.42 -3.00 8.35
N ILE A 26 -4.69 -1.86 8.99
CA ILE A 26 -3.67 -0.96 9.54
C ILE A 26 -3.02 -1.52 10.81
N ASP A 27 -3.73 -2.34 11.61
CA ASP A 27 -3.19 -2.91 12.84
C ASP A 27 -2.22 -4.07 12.58
N LEU A 28 -2.21 -4.64 11.36
CA LEU A 28 -1.32 -5.73 10.99
C LEU A 28 0.10 -5.27 10.60
N VAL A 29 0.27 -4.01 10.17
CA VAL A 29 1.53 -3.48 9.66
C VAL A 29 1.73 -2.05 10.17
N LYS A 30 2.87 -1.73 10.79
CA LYS A 30 3.23 -0.32 11.09
C LYS A 30 3.33 0.47 9.78
N CYS A 31 2.29 1.22 9.44
CA CYS A 31 2.17 2.04 8.24
C CYS A 31 1.59 3.41 8.58
N ASP A 32 1.91 4.43 7.78
CA ASP A 32 1.42 5.80 7.96
C ASP A 32 0.09 6.04 7.24
N GLY A 33 -0.25 5.14 6.31
CA GLY A 33 -1.56 5.08 5.68
C GLY A 33 -1.78 3.78 4.93
N ALA A 34 -3.03 3.56 4.55
CA ALA A 34 -3.47 2.44 3.75
C ALA A 34 -4.57 2.90 2.79
N ALA A 35 -4.73 2.23 1.67
CA ALA A 35 -5.85 2.48 0.78
C ALA A 35 -6.38 1.19 0.18
N LEU A 36 -7.71 1.12 0.04
CA LEU A 36 -8.39 0.06 -0.68
C LEU A 36 -8.95 0.64 -1.97
N PHE A 37 -8.59 0.05 -3.11
CA PHE A 37 -9.24 0.29 -4.38
C PHE A 37 -10.12 -0.92 -4.68
N TYR A 38 -11.44 -0.74 -4.60
CA TYR A 38 -12.40 -1.84 -4.75
C TYR A 38 -13.59 -1.43 -5.60
N GLN A 39 -13.92 -2.23 -6.61
CA GLN A 39 -15.01 -1.96 -7.55
C GLN A 39 -14.97 -0.54 -8.14
N GLY A 40 -13.77 -0.06 -8.47
CA GLY A 40 -13.58 1.28 -9.04
C GLY A 40 -13.74 2.43 -8.06
N LYS A 41 -13.89 2.15 -6.76
CA LYS A 41 -13.96 3.16 -5.71
C LYS A 41 -12.68 3.17 -4.89
N TYR A 42 -12.26 4.38 -4.53
CA TYR A 42 -11.06 4.62 -3.74
C TYR A 42 -11.40 4.92 -2.28
N TYR A 43 -10.81 4.16 -1.37
CA TYR A 43 -11.01 4.26 0.07
C TYR A 43 -9.66 4.49 0.79
N PRO A 44 -9.20 5.74 0.89
CA PRO A 44 -7.97 6.08 1.61
C PRO A 44 -8.16 6.12 3.12
N LEU A 45 -7.09 5.86 3.86
CA LEU A 45 -7.01 6.00 5.30
C LEU A 45 -5.59 6.42 5.72
N GLY A 46 -5.45 7.56 6.41
CA GLY A 46 -4.14 8.10 6.80
C GLY A 46 -3.41 8.81 5.65
N ILE A 47 -2.08 8.75 5.65
CA ILE A 47 -1.24 9.37 4.62
C ILE A 47 -1.24 8.48 3.38
N THR A 48 -1.89 8.94 2.32
CA THR A 48 -2.07 8.19 1.08
C THR A 48 -1.88 9.10 -0.13
N PRO A 49 -1.44 8.56 -1.29
CA PRO A 49 -1.48 9.29 -2.56
C PRO A 49 -2.91 9.66 -2.95
N THR A 50 -3.06 10.60 -3.87
CA THR A 50 -4.38 10.93 -4.46
C THR A 50 -4.92 9.77 -5.31
N GLU A 51 -6.24 9.75 -5.54
CA GLU A 51 -6.86 8.70 -6.37
C GLU A 51 -6.23 8.60 -7.77
N SER A 52 -5.89 9.74 -8.40
CA SER A 52 -5.23 9.75 -9.70
C SER A 52 -3.84 9.11 -9.65
N GLN A 53 -3.07 9.38 -8.61
CA GLN A 53 -1.75 8.76 -8.39
C GLN A 53 -1.89 7.26 -8.13
N ILE A 54 -2.91 6.82 -7.40
CA ILE A 54 -3.16 5.39 -7.17
C ILE A 54 -3.49 4.67 -8.47
N LYS A 55 -4.30 5.26 -9.35
CA LYS A 55 -4.60 4.70 -10.66
C LYS A 55 -3.34 4.56 -11.52
N ASP A 56 -2.47 5.57 -11.50
CA ASP A 56 -1.17 5.52 -12.21
C ASP A 56 -0.27 4.39 -11.68
N ILE A 57 -0.20 4.22 -10.34
CA ILE A 57 0.53 3.11 -9.72
C ILE A 57 -0.08 1.76 -10.10
N MET A 58 -1.42 1.64 -10.15
CA MET A 58 -2.10 0.41 -10.55
C MET A 58 -1.79 0.02 -12.00
N GLU A 59 -1.78 0.99 -12.92
CA GLU A 59 -1.42 0.76 -14.32
C GLU A 59 0.04 0.29 -14.43
N TRP A 60 0.96 0.92 -13.70
CA TRP A 60 2.35 0.50 -13.62
C TRP A 60 2.50 -0.91 -13.05
N LEU A 61 1.80 -1.24 -11.95
CA LEU A 61 1.82 -2.56 -11.35
C LEU A 61 1.30 -3.64 -12.32
N LEU A 62 0.22 -3.37 -13.05
CA LEU A 62 -0.31 -4.32 -14.03
C LEU A 62 0.65 -4.51 -15.22
N ALA A 63 1.33 -3.44 -15.65
CA ALA A 63 2.25 -3.50 -16.79
C ALA A 63 3.57 -4.23 -16.48
N PHE A 64 4.11 -4.08 -15.27
CA PHE A 64 5.44 -4.58 -14.92
C PHE A 64 5.45 -5.69 -13.86
N HIS A 65 4.35 -5.87 -13.13
CA HIS A 65 4.25 -6.80 -12.00
C HIS A 65 2.94 -7.62 -12.00
N GLY A 66 2.20 -7.67 -13.12
CA GLY A 66 0.88 -8.32 -13.20
C GLY A 66 0.87 -9.83 -12.96
N ASP A 67 2.02 -10.50 -13.13
CA ASP A 67 2.18 -11.94 -12.86
C ASP A 67 2.51 -12.24 -11.38
N SER A 68 2.74 -11.22 -10.57
CA SER A 68 3.03 -11.34 -9.14
C SER A 68 1.77 -11.12 -8.31
N THR A 69 1.65 -11.80 -7.17
CA THR A 69 0.53 -11.64 -6.22
C THR A 69 0.64 -10.38 -5.36
N GLY A 70 1.67 -9.55 -5.57
CA GLY A 70 2.00 -8.39 -4.75
C GLY A 70 3.32 -7.74 -5.15
N LEU A 71 3.56 -6.55 -4.60
CA LEU A 71 4.86 -5.89 -4.58
C LEU A 71 5.08 -5.29 -3.18
N SER A 72 6.28 -5.42 -2.63
CA SER A 72 6.69 -4.72 -1.41
C SER A 72 8.02 -4.02 -1.68
N THR A 73 8.03 -2.70 -1.56
CA THR A 73 9.23 -1.88 -1.75
C THR A 73 9.33 -0.81 -0.66
N ASP A 74 10.57 -0.51 -0.26
CA ASP A 74 10.87 0.57 0.66
C ASP A 74 11.04 1.92 -0.07
N SER A 75 11.13 1.89 -1.40
CA SER A 75 11.33 3.04 -2.29
C SER A 75 10.66 2.78 -3.64
N LEU A 76 9.60 3.53 -3.94
CA LEU A 76 8.95 3.46 -5.26
C LEU A 76 9.89 3.89 -6.39
N ALA A 77 10.81 4.82 -6.12
CA ALA A 77 11.82 5.25 -7.09
C ALA A 77 12.78 4.10 -7.44
N ASP A 78 13.30 3.38 -6.45
CA ASP A 78 14.22 2.26 -6.67
C ASP A 78 13.51 1.04 -7.29
N ALA A 79 12.21 0.90 -7.05
CA ALA A 79 11.38 -0.10 -7.72
C ALA A 79 11.15 0.21 -9.21
N GLY A 80 11.52 1.40 -9.68
CA GLY A 80 11.38 1.81 -11.08
C GLY A 80 10.03 2.42 -11.44
N TYR A 81 9.24 2.87 -10.45
CA TYR A 81 8.01 3.61 -10.71
C TYR A 81 8.33 5.03 -11.21
N PRO A 82 7.96 5.40 -12.46
CA PRO A 82 8.35 6.69 -13.05
C PRO A 82 7.75 7.90 -12.32
N GLY A 83 6.57 7.74 -11.72
CA GLY A 83 5.87 8.80 -11.00
C GLY A 83 6.36 9.05 -9.57
N ALA A 84 7.40 8.34 -9.10
CA ALA A 84 7.82 8.36 -7.71
C ALA A 84 8.16 9.76 -7.18
N THR A 85 8.82 10.60 -7.98
CA THR A 85 9.17 11.97 -7.60
C THR A 85 7.93 12.86 -7.37
N SER A 86 6.82 12.56 -8.04
CA SER A 86 5.56 13.30 -7.91
C SER A 86 4.76 12.93 -6.66
N LEU A 87 5.11 11.83 -5.98
CA LEU A 87 4.51 11.44 -4.70
C LEU A 87 5.11 12.21 -3.52
N GLY A 88 6.29 12.81 -3.69
CA GLY A 88 6.99 13.58 -2.65
C GLY A 88 7.30 12.77 -1.40
N ASP A 89 7.40 13.45 -0.25
CA ASP A 89 7.71 12.82 1.04
C ASP A 89 6.53 12.05 1.66
N ALA A 90 5.32 12.20 1.09
CA ALA A 90 4.11 11.58 1.60
C ALA A 90 4.19 10.04 1.57
N VAL A 91 4.86 9.47 0.56
CA VAL A 91 4.99 8.03 0.39
C VAL A 91 6.38 7.69 -0.18
N CYS A 92 7.18 6.99 0.62
CA CYS A 92 8.47 6.43 0.20
C CYS A 92 8.37 4.92 -0.04
N GLY A 93 7.80 4.21 0.93
CA GLY A 93 7.61 2.76 0.87
C GLY A 93 6.15 2.39 0.59
N MET A 94 5.97 1.29 -0.14
CA MET A 94 4.67 0.75 -0.49
C MET A 94 4.68 -0.78 -0.42
N ALA A 95 3.65 -1.34 0.20
CA ALA A 95 3.26 -2.73 -0.02
C ALA A 95 1.90 -2.76 -0.72
N VAL A 96 1.73 -3.71 -1.64
CA VAL A 96 0.47 -3.94 -2.33
C VAL A 96 0.12 -5.43 -2.32
N ALA A 97 -1.15 -5.72 -2.03
CA ALA A 97 -1.74 -7.04 -2.17
C ALA A 97 -2.88 -6.98 -3.18
N TYR A 98 -2.91 -7.96 -4.07
CA TYR A 98 -3.94 -8.10 -5.09
C TYR A 98 -5.08 -8.91 -4.49
N ILE A 99 -6.29 -8.34 -4.44
CA ILE A 99 -7.50 -9.07 -4.09
C ILE A 99 -8.04 -9.72 -5.36
N THR A 100 -8.12 -8.93 -6.44
CA THR A 100 -8.41 -9.39 -7.80
C THR A 100 -7.50 -8.63 -8.78
N LEU A 101 -7.60 -8.91 -10.08
CA LEU A 101 -6.92 -8.11 -11.11
C LEU A 101 -7.39 -6.64 -11.18
N ARG A 102 -8.48 -6.29 -10.48
CA ARG A 102 -9.09 -4.95 -10.48
C ARG A 102 -9.18 -4.32 -9.09
N ASP A 103 -8.97 -5.11 -8.05
CA ASP A 103 -9.13 -4.70 -6.66
C ASP A 103 -7.80 -4.87 -5.92
N PHE A 104 -7.33 -3.76 -5.34
CA PHE A 104 -5.98 -3.64 -4.80
C PHE A 104 -6.03 -3.08 -3.39
N MET A 105 -5.11 -3.56 -2.57
CA MET A 105 -4.94 -3.08 -1.22
C MET A 105 -3.52 -2.59 -1.04
N PHE A 106 -3.38 -1.35 -0.59
CA PHE A 106 -2.12 -0.66 -0.45
C PHE A 106 -1.85 -0.31 1.00
N TRP A 107 -0.58 -0.41 1.37
CA TRP A 107 -0.03 0.16 2.60
C TRP A 107 1.11 1.08 2.23
N PHE A 108 1.15 2.25 2.86
CA PHE A 108 2.13 3.28 2.59
C PHE A 108 2.93 3.59 3.85
N ARG A 109 4.21 3.85 3.64
CA ARG A 109 5.08 4.46 4.65
C ARG A 109 5.66 5.74 4.08
N SER A 110 5.54 6.81 4.85
CA SER A 110 6.16 8.09 4.58
C SER A 110 7.68 7.97 4.61
N HIS A 111 8.37 8.98 4.08
CA HIS A 111 9.82 9.05 4.22
C HIS A 111 10.16 9.29 5.70
N SER A 112 10.53 8.23 6.41
CA SER A 112 11.17 8.40 7.71
C SER A 112 12.57 8.93 7.43
N ALA A 113 12.87 10.17 7.83
CA ALA A 113 14.24 10.67 7.81
C ALA A 113 15.13 9.62 8.50
N LYS A 114 15.95 8.91 7.72
CA LYS A 114 17.01 8.09 8.30
C LYS A 114 17.92 9.08 9.01
N GLU A 115 17.82 9.18 10.33
CA GLU A 115 18.90 9.73 11.13
C GLU A 115 20.11 8.82 10.92
N ILE A 116 20.91 9.12 9.89
CA ILE A 116 22.24 8.56 9.77
C ILE A 116 23.07 9.29 10.82
N LYS A 117 23.10 8.73 12.04
CA LYS A 117 24.15 9.06 12.99
C LYS A 117 25.46 8.56 12.39
N TRP A 118 26.14 9.43 11.66
CA TRP A 118 27.55 9.26 11.37
C TRP A 118 28.28 9.24 12.70
N GLY A 119 28.61 8.04 13.20
CA GLY A 119 29.62 7.88 14.24
C GLY A 119 30.90 8.52 13.71
N GLY A 120 31.43 9.49 14.44
CA GLY A 120 32.60 10.27 14.06
C GLY A 120 33.78 9.40 13.60
N ALA A 121 34.61 10.01 12.75
CA ALA A 121 35.82 9.45 12.17
C ALA A 121 36.76 8.76 13.19
#